data_AF-A0A7C1RQY4-F1
#
_entry.id   AF-A0A7C1RQY4-F1
#
_cell.length_a   1.000
_cell.length_b   1.000
_cell.length_c   1.000
_cell.angle_alpha   90.00
_cell.angle_beta   90.00
_cell.angle_gamma   90.00
#
_symmetry.space_group_name_H-M   'P 1'
#
loop_
_entity.id
_entity.type
_entity.pdbx_description
1 polymer ?
#
loop_
_entity_poly.entity_id
_entity_poly.type
_entity_poly.pdbx_seq_one_letter_code
_entity_poly.pdbx_strand_id
1 'polypeptide(L)'
;MYIRLKDQRGIINQAVQRAGSYRKLSKILKIPLSSICGYWNGSVMPKSRFDKVINFLGINQKNLSIEELPKNWKQVLGGKNCVKSKRKKGTFETQLKRAQKNGALKLKEWHKIMKENNPKKYHLIQYSRFRKIGGYKYKTKKGEKVRNIFEKQVADILNKCEVKYEYEPLINIERRYFFPDFLINKKIIIECTMWKGETKAYKLKEKIDILKKKYKIFVVIPKGLYSYYKILDKYLIKGLDEFVPVAQTFRAIKSKERSNR
;
A
#
# COMPACT_ATOMS: atom_id res chain seq x y z
N MET A 1 -14.48 22.68 -2.81
CA MET A 1 -13.53 23.25 -1.83
C MET A 1 -14.26 24.35 -1.07
N TYR A 2 -13.97 24.55 0.21
CA TYR A 2 -14.60 25.60 1.01
C TYR A 2 -13.57 26.70 1.29
N ILE A 3 -14.05 27.92 1.42
CA ILE A 3 -13.27 29.11 1.73
C ILE A 3 -13.74 29.67 3.07
N ARG A 4 -12.78 30.18 3.83
CA ARG A 4 -13.00 31.11 4.93
C ARG A 4 -12.28 32.42 4.62
N LEU A 5 -12.97 33.54 4.78
CA LEU A 5 -12.39 34.88 4.63
C LEU A 5 -12.27 35.53 6.01
N LYS A 6 -11.20 36.29 6.22
CA LYS A 6 -11.02 37.08 7.46
C LYS A 6 -12.12 38.15 7.60
N ASP A 7 -12.46 38.83 6.51
CA ASP A 7 -13.57 39.80 6.45
C ASP A 7 -14.72 39.30 5.54
N GLN A 8 -15.28 38.13 5.86
CA GLN A 8 -16.40 37.61 5.09
C GLN A 8 -17.66 38.47 5.21
N ARG A 9 -17.90 39.05 6.39
CA ARG A 9 -19.10 39.83 6.69
C ARG A 9 -19.11 41.14 5.92
N GLY A 10 -17.98 41.85 5.85
CA GLY A 10 -17.84 43.09 5.07
C GLY A 10 -18.13 42.86 3.59
N ILE A 11 -17.55 41.82 3.00
CA ILE A 11 -17.78 41.46 1.58
C ILE A 11 -19.25 41.13 1.30
N ILE A 12 -19.91 40.35 2.18
CA ILE A 12 -21.32 40.04 2.01
C ILE A 12 -22.19 41.29 2.19
N ASN A 13 -21.87 42.17 3.13
CA ASN A 13 -22.57 43.44 3.31
C ASN A 13 -22.49 44.33 2.07
N GLN A 14 -21.30 44.48 1.48
CA GLN A 14 -21.11 45.24 0.25
C GLN A 14 -21.94 44.64 -0.90
N ALA A 15 -21.95 43.31 -1.03
CA ALA A 15 -22.76 42.64 -2.05
C ALA A 15 -24.27 42.87 -1.83
N VAL A 16 -24.73 42.86 -0.57
CA VAL A 16 -26.13 43.12 -0.22
C VAL A 16 -26.52 44.56 -0.51
N GLN A 17 -25.66 45.53 -0.17
CA GLN A 17 -25.87 46.95 -0.46
C GLN A 17 -25.96 47.19 -1.97
N ARG A 18 -25.03 46.64 -2.76
CA ARG A 18 -25.04 46.74 -4.23
C ARG A 18 -26.28 46.10 -4.87
N ALA A 19 -26.78 45.00 -4.30
CA ALA A 19 -28.02 44.37 -4.77
C ALA A 19 -29.29 45.03 -4.22
N GLY A 20 -29.19 45.89 -3.21
CA GLY A 20 -30.29 46.56 -2.50
C GLY A 20 -30.97 45.72 -1.41
N SER A 21 -30.88 44.39 -1.42
CA SER A 21 -31.34 43.54 -0.30
C SER A 21 -30.81 42.11 -0.40
N TYR A 22 -30.85 41.37 0.70
CA TYR A 22 -30.51 39.93 0.73
C TYR A 22 -31.36 39.10 -0.25
N ARG A 23 -32.65 39.42 -0.39
CA ARG A 23 -33.56 38.72 -1.33
C ARG A 23 -33.17 38.99 -2.78
N LYS A 24 -32.82 40.23 -3.13
CA LYS A 24 -32.35 40.60 -4.48
C LYS A 24 -31.01 39.92 -4.78
N LEU A 25 -30.05 39.96 -3.85
CA LEU A 25 -28.76 39.27 -4.00
C LEU A 25 -28.92 37.75 -4.21
N SER A 26 -29.83 37.13 -3.45
CA SER A 26 -30.18 35.71 -3.58
C SER A 26 -30.64 35.35 -4.99
N LYS A 27 -31.54 36.16 -5.56
CA LYS A 27 -32.05 35.98 -6.93
C LYS A 27 -30.95 36.15 -7.98
N ILE A 28 -30.15 37.22 -7.87
CA ILE A 28 -29.07 37.53 -8.83
C ILE A 28 -28.01 36.43 -8.86
N LEU A 29 -27.49 36.01 -7.70
CA LEU A 29 -26.42 35.02 -7.63
C LEU A 29 -26.91 33.57 -7.75
N LYS A 30 -28.23 33.36 -7.69
CA LYS A 30 -28.87 32.04 -7.56
C LYS A 30 -28.28 31.27 -6.37
N ILE A 31 -28.20 31.94 -5.22
CA ILE A 31 -27.75 31.36 -3.94
C ILE A 31 -28.90 31.45 -2.94
N PRO A 32 -29.28 30.37 -2.23
CA PRO A 32 -30.36 30.42 -1.26
C PRO A 32 -30.15 31.50 -0.20
N LEU A 33 -31.22 32.21 0.15
CA LEU A 33 -31.19 33.28 1.15
C LEU A 33 -30.54 32.83 2.47
N SER A 34 -30.91 31.66 2.97
CA SER A 34 -30.34 31.07 4.19
C SER A 34 -28.80 30.90 4.12
N SER A 35 -28.27 30.59 2.93
CA SER A 35 -26.82 30.50 2.73
C SER A 35 -26.16 31.87 2.79
N ILE A 36 -26.76 32.89 2.18
CA ILE A 36 -26.24 34.27 2.23
C ILE A 36 -26.21 34.79 3.67
N CYS A 37 -27.32 34.63 4.42
CA CYS A 37 -27.37 34.99 5.83
C CYS A 37 -26.35 34.17 6.65
N GLY A 38 -26.17 32.89 6.34
CA GLY A 38 -25.13 32.06 6.94
C GLY A 38 -23.72 32.61 6.71
N TYR A 39 -23.41 33.05 5.49
CA TYR A 39 -22.11 33.65 5.18
C TYR A 39 -21.91 34.99 5.88
N TRP A 40 -22.96 35.80 5.99
CA TRP A 40 -22.91 37.04 6.77
C TRP A 40 -22.56 36.77 8.24
N ASN A 41 -23.10 35.70 8.81
CA ASN A 41 -22.77 35.21 10.16
C ASN A 41 -21.43 34.46 10.25
N GLY A 42 -20.59 34.46 9.21
CA GLY A 42 -19.26 33.84 9.23
C GLY A 42 -19.23 32.34 8.92
N SER A 43 -20.31 31.75 8.38
CA SER A 43 -20.30 30.36 7.91
C SER A 43 -19.38 30.19 6.70
N VAL A 44 -18.66 29.08 6.60
CA VAL A 44 -17.76 28.80 5.47
C VAL A 44 -18.50 28.73 4.12
N MET A 45 -17.88 29.27 3.07
CA MET A 45 -18.47 29.40 1.75
C MET A 45 -17.89 28.40 0.74
N PRO A 46 -18.68 27.68 -0.07
CA PRO A 46 -18.13 26.93 -1.20
C PRO A 46 -17.41 27.86 -2.19
N LYS A 47 -16.26 27.44 -2.74
CA LYS A 47 -15.49 28.20 -3.73
C LYS A 47 -16.35 28.75 -4.87
N SER A 48 -17.20 27.90 -5.45
CA SER A 48 -18.11 28.30 -6.54
C SER A 48 -19.09 29.40 -6.18
N ARG A 49 -19.47 29.53 -4.91
CA ARG A 49 -20.36 30.60 -4.42
C ARG A 49 -19.56 31.85 -4.08
N PHE A 50 -18.34 31.69 -3.58
CA PHE A 50 -17.39 32.79 -3.38
C PHE A 50 -17.07 33.48 -4.70
N ASP A 51 -16.74 32.73 -5.74
CA ASP A 51 -16.41 33.30 -7.05
C ASP A 51 -17.59 34.10 -7.62
N LYS A 52 -18.83 33.64 -7.43
CA LYS A 52 -20.04 34.41 -7.80
C LYS A 52 -20.14 35.74 -7.07
N VAL A 53 -19.90 35.75 -5.75
CA VAL A 53 -19.99 36.97 -4.93
C VAL A 53 -18.89 37.96 -5.35
N ILE A 54 -17.67 37.49 -5.54
CA ILE A 54 -16.54 38.34 -5.92
C ILE A 54 -16.70 38.89 -7.34
N ASN A 55 -17.14 38.07 -8.30
CA ASN A 55 -17.41 38.51 -9.67
C ASN A 55 -18.55 39.55 -9.70
N PHE A 56 -19.59 39.37 -8.88
CA PHE A 56 -20.67 40.34 -8.75
C PHE A 56 -20.18 41.69 -8.20
N LEU A 57 -19.20 41.66 -7.29
CA LEU A 57 -18.59 42.87 -6.75
C LEU A 57 -17.52 43.48 -7.66
N GLY A 58 -16.96 42.72 -8.60
CA GLY A 58 -15.84 43.15 -9.43
C GLY A 58 -14.52 43.25 -8.66
N ILE A 59 -14.38 42.52 -7.55
CA ILE A 59 -13.16 42.55 -6.72
C ILE A 59 -12.13 41.57 -7.27
N ASN A 60 -10.85 41.96 -7.29
CA ASN A 60 -9.78 41.03 -7.64
C ASN A 60 -9.45 40.10 -6.46
N GLN A 61 -9.45 38.78 -6.69
CA GLN A 61 -9.22 37.77 -5.65
C GLN A 61 -7.86 37.90 -4.96
N LYS A 62 -6.85 38.46 -5.66
CA LYS A 62 -5.47 38.60 -5.14
C LYS A 62 -5.36 39.48 -3.89
N ASN A 63 -6.33 40.36 -3.65
CA ASN A 63 -6.32 41.30 -2.52
C ASN A 63 -7.01 40.77 -1.27
N LEU A 64 -7.48 39.51 -1.29
CA LEU A 64 -8.25 38.92 -0.21
C LEU A 64 -7.43 37.87 0.55
N SER A 65 -7.49 37.93 1.89
CA SER A 65 -6.95 36.89 2.76
C SER A 65 -7.90 35.69 2.78
N ILE A 66 -7.65 34.72 1.90
CA ILE A 66 -8.45 33.50 1.70
C ILE A 66 -7.77 32.32 2.40
N GLU A 67 -8.48 31.67 3.33
CA GLU A 67 -8.09 30.37 3.87
C GLU A 67 -8.87 29.27 3.13
N GLU A 68 -8.17 28.41 2.39
CA GLU A 68 -8.77 27.27 1.70
C GLU A 68 -8.88 26.06 2.62
N LEU A 69 -10.10 25.55 2.77
CA LEU A 69 -10.39 24.39 3.60
C LEU A 69 -10.40 23.09 2.76
N PRO A 70 -9.98 21.97 3.35
CA PRO A 70 -10.00 20.66 2.70
C PRO A 70 -11.39 20.31 2.15
N LYS A 71 -11.45 19.60 1.02
CA LYS A 71 -12.72 19.18 0.38
C LYS A 71 -13.64 18.41 1.34
N ASN A 72 -13.06 17.66 2.27
CA ASN A 72 -13.76 16.85 3.27
C ASN A 72 -13.97 17.55 4.62
N TRP A 73 -13.71 18.85 4.76
CA TRP A 73 -13.80 19.58 6.04
C TRP A 73 -15.10 19.34 6.81
N LYS A 74 -16.26 19.51 6.15
CA LYS A 74 -17.57 19.28 6.75
C LYS A 74 -17.78 17.82 7.16
N GLN A 75 -17.22 16.88 6.40
CA GLN A 75 -17.31 15.44 6.72
C GLN A 75 -16.47 15.11 7.96
N VAL A 76 -15.30 15.74 8.13
CA VAL A 76 -14.47 15.58 9.33
C VAL A 76 -15.20 16.10 10.56
N LEU A 77 -15.77 17.31 10.50
CA LEU A 77 -16.55 17.87 11.61
C LEU A 77 -17.80 17.04 11.91
N GLY A 78 -18.57 16.68 10.88
CA GLY A 78 -19.75 15.83 11.01
C GLY A 78 -19.41 14.46 11.61
N GLY A 79 -18.30 13.86 11.19
CA GLY A 79 -17.78 12.62 11.74
C GLY A 79 -17.44 12.74 13.22
N LYS A 80 -16.71 13.79 13.63
CA LYS A 80 -16.39 14.06 15.03
C LYS A 80 -17.65 14.22 15.89
N ASN A 81 -18.65 14.98 15.41
CA ASN A 81 -19.91 15.18 16.13
C ASN A 81 -20.73 13.90 16.21
N CYS A 82 -20.75 13.10 15.14
CA CYS A 82 -21.39 11.79 15.12
C CYS A 82 -20.77 10.84 16.15
N VAL A 83 -19.43 10.80 16.24
CA VAL A 83 -18.72 10.01 17.26
C VAL A 83 -19.09 10.48 18.67
N LYS A 84 -19.05 11.79 18.93
CA LYS A 84 -19.44 12.37 20.24
C LYS A 84 -20.87 11.98 20.63
N SER A 85 -21.83 12.15 19.72
CA SER A 85 -23.23 11.80 19.93
C SER A 85 -23.41 10.31 20.21
N LYS A 86 -22.75 9.44 19.44
CA LYS A 86 -22.82 7.97 19.63
C LYS A 86 -22.21 7.51 20.95
N ARG A 87 -21.14 8.15 21.41
CA ARG A 87 -20.56 7.90 22.74
C ARG A 87 -21.52 8.32 23.85
N LYS A 88 -22.12 9.51 23.75
CA LYS A 88 -23.17 9.96 24.70
C LYS A 88 -24.35 8.99 24.77
N LYS A 89 -24.73 8.39 23.63
CA LYS A 89 -25.81 7.40 23.53
C LYS A 89 -25.40 5.97 23.89
N GLY A 90 -24.14 5.71 24.26
CA GLY A 90 -23.65 4.35 24.55
C GLY A 90 -23.60 3.38 23.37
N THR A 91 -23.83 3.83 22.13
CA THR A 91 -23.94 2.97 20.94
C THR A 91 -22.65 2.86 20.11
N PHE A 92 -21.64 3.65 20.46
CA PHE A 92 -20.42 3.78 19.67
C PHE A 92 -19.68 2.44 19.48
N GLU A 93 -19.43 1.70 20.56
CA GLU A 93 -18.67 0.44 20.52
C GLU A 93 -19.36 -0.62 19.67
N THR A 94 -20.67 -0.82 19.84
CA THR A 94 -21.45 -1.78 19.06
C THR A 94 -21.42 -1.46 17.57
N GLN A 95 -21.56 -0.17 17.22
CA GLN A 95 -21.50 0.26 15.82
C GLN A 95 -20.09 0.15 15.24
N LEU A 96 -19.05 0.44 16.03
CA LEU A 96 -17.67 0.27 15.61
C LEU A 96 -17.36 -1.19 15.32
N LYS A 97 -17.72 -2.12 16.21
CA LYS A 97 -17.58 -3.56 16.01
C LYS A 97 -18.32 -4.04 14.75
N ARG A 98 -19.55 -3.56 14.53
CA ARG A 98 -20.32 -3.88 13.32
C ARG A 98 -19.65 -3.36 12.05
N ALA A 99 -19.15 -2.13 12.07
CA ALA A 99 -18.42 -1.54 10.94
C ALA A 99 -17.13 -2.31 10.63
N GLN A 100 -16.37 -2.70 11.65
CA GLN A 100 -15.16 -3.52 11.51
C GLN A 100 -15.49 -4.90 10.90
N LYS A 101 -16.54 -5.58 11.41
CA LYS A 101 -16.99 -6.87 10.87
C LYS A 101 -17.38 -6.75 9.39
N ASN A 102 -18.19 -5.74 9.04
CA ASN A 102 -18.60 -5.50 7.66
C ASN A 102 -17.42 -5.13 6.75
N GLY A 103 -16.49 -4.32 7.26
CA GLY A 103 -15.26 -3.98 6.54
C GLY A 103 -14.40 -5.22 6.26
N ALA A 104 -14.26 -6.11 7.25
CA ALA A 104 -13.53 -7.37 7.07
C ALA A 104 -14.19 -8.30 6.04
N LEU A 105 -15.53 -8.40 6.03
CA LEU A 105 -16.27 -9.18 5.03
C LEU A 105 -16.04 -8.64 3.61
N LYS A 106 -16.23 -7.34 3.42
CA LYS A 106 -15.98 -6.68 2.12
C LYS A 106 -14.53 -6.84 1.66
N LEU A 107 -13.57 -6.78 2.59
CA LEU A 107 -12.17 -6.99 2.28
C LEU A 107 -11.92 -8.43 1.82
N LYS A 108 -12.47 -9.44 2.51
CA LYS A 108 -12.37 -10.85 2.11
C LYS A 108 -12.98 -11.08 0.72
N GLU A 109 -14.13 -10.49 0.45
CA GLU A 109 -14.78 -10.54 -0.86
C GLU A 109 -13.93 -9.90 -1.95
N TRP A 110 -13.38 -8.71 -1.69
CA TRP A 110 -12.42 -8.06 -2.60
C TRP A 110 -11.20 -8.94 -2.87
N HIS A 111 -10.64 -9.62 -1.85
CA HIS A 111 -9.55 -10.57 -2.04
C HIS A 111 -9.94 -11.74 -2.94
N LYS A 112 -11.16 -12.27 -2.81
CA LYS A 112 -11.67 -13.37 -3.66
C LYS A 112 -11.78 -12.90 -5.12
N ILE A 113 -12.51 -11.82 -5.36
CA ILE A 113 -12.74 -11.23 -6.69
C ILE A 113 -11.41 -10.88 -7.39
N MET A 114 -10.47 -10.28 -6.66
CA MET A 114 -9.18 -9.91 -7.23
C MET A 114 -8.29 -11.10 -7.58
N LYS A 115 -8.31 -12.17 -6.77
CA LYS A 115 -7.56 -13.40 -7.08
C LYS A 115 -8.12 -14.11 -8.31
N GLU A 116 -9.43 -14.09 -8.47
CA GLU A 116 -10.13 -14.74 -9.58
C GLU A 116 -9.97 -13.94 -10.88
N ASN A 117 -10.34 -12.66 -10.86
CA ASN A 117 -10.42 -11.85 -12.08
C ASN A 117 -9.08 -11.19 -12.46
N ASN A 118 -8.22 -10.90 -11.47
CA ASN A 118 -7.02 -10.08 -11.68
C ASN A 118 -5.79 -10.59 -10.87
N PRO A 119 -5.42 -11.88 -10.98
CA PRO A 119 -4.42 -12.50 -10.09
C PRO A 119 -3.05 -11.81 -10.14
N LYS A 120 -2.55 -11.47 -11.34
CA LYS A 120 -1.26 -10.77 -11.48
C LYS A 120 -1.25 -9.44 -10.71
N LYS A 121 -2.28 -8.62 -10.94
CA LYS A 121 -2.43 -7.31 -10.31
C LYS A 121 -2.60 -7.45 -8.80
N TYR A 122 -3.38 -8.43 -8.35
CA TYR A 122 -3.54 -8.76 -6.94
C TYR A 122 -2.20 -9.01 -6.26
N HIS A 123 -1.39 -9.93 -6.81
CA HIS A 123 -0.10 -10.29 -6.24
C HIS A 123 0.91 -9.13 -6.27
N LEU A 124 0.93 -8.32 -7.32
CA LEU A 124 1.74 -7.09 -7.38
C LEU A 124 1.33 -6.07 -6.30
N ILE A 125 0.03 -5.88 -6.06
CA ILE A 125 -0.47 -5.00 -4.99
C ILE A 125 -0.09 -5.54 -3.61
N GLN A 126 -0.24 -6.85 -3.37
CA GLN A 126 0.15 -7.45 -2.11
C GLN A 126 1.66 -7.30 -1.88
N TYR A 127 2.46 -7.57 -2.91
CA TYR A 127 3.90 -7.42 -2.85
C TYR A 127 4.32 -5.97 -2.61
N SER A 128 3.75 -4.99 -3.32
CA SER A 128 4.10 -3.57 -3.10
C SER A 128 3.76 -3.08 -1.69
N ARG A 129 2.62 -3.50 -1.15
CA ARG A 129 2.25 -3.22 0.26
C ARG A 129 3.23 -3.87 1.23
N PHE A 130 3.56 -5.13 0.98
CA PHE A 130 4.52 -5.87 1.78
C PHE A 130 5.92 -5.25 1.73
N ARG A 131 6.35 -4.76 0.56
CA ARG A 131 7.60 -4.01 0.40
C ARG A 131 7.65 -2.76 1.26
N LYS A 132 6.55 -2.00 1.26
CA LYS A 132 6.43 -0.77 2.03
C LYS A 132 6.45 -1.02 3.54
N ILE A 133 5.79 -2.07 4.02
CA ILE A 133 5.68 -2.39 5.45
C ILE A 133 6.94 -3.09 5.97
N GLY A 134 7.48 -4.04 5.20
CA GLY A 134 8.53 -4.95 5.65
C GLY A 134 9.88 -4.29 5.91
N GLY A 135 10.13 -3.11 5.34
CA GLY A 135 11.39 -2.38 5.46
C GLY A 135 12.54 -3.16 4.80
N TYR A 136 12.90 -2.76 3.58
CA TYR A 136 14.06 -3.31 2.88
C TYR A 136 15.31 -2.62 3.46
N LYS A 137 15.85 -3.20 4.55
CA LYS A 137 16.80 -2.55 5.46
C LYS A 137 18.26 -2.81 5.10
N TYR A 138 18.55 -3.94 4.48
CA TYR A 138 19.92 -4.41 4.28
C TYR A 138 20.33 -4.22 2.83
N LYS A 139 21.52 -3.67 2.58
CA LYS A 139 22.07 -3.51 1.22
C LYS A 139 23.05 -4.66 0.93
N THR A 140 22.85 -5.37 -0.17
CA THR A 140 23.76 -6.44 -0.62
C THR A 140 25.02 -5.85 -1.25
N LYS A 141 26.07 -6.66 -1.45
CA LYS A 141 27.26 -6.26 -2.19
C LYS A 141 26.99 -5.85 -3.65
N LYS A 142 25.91 -6.38 -4.25
CA LYS A 142 25.42 -5.99 -5.58
C LYS A 142 24.63 -4.66 -5.56
N GLY A 143 24.30 -4.14 -4.37
CA GLY A 143 23.61 -2.87 -4.18
C GLY A 143 22.08 -2.96 -4.04
N GLU A 144 21.50 -4.15 -4.19
CA GLU A 144 20.08 -4.40 -3.98
C GLU A 144 19.73 -4.26 -2.49
N LYS A 145 18.51 -3.81 -2.18
CA LYS A 145 18.01 -3.86 -0.81
C LYS A 145 17.26 -5.17 -0.59
N VAL A 146 17.52 -5.82 0.53
CA VAL A 146 16.87 -7.07 0.95
C VAL A 146 16.25 -6.93 2.33
N ARG A 147 15.37 -7.86 2.69
CA ARG A 147 14.49 -7.72 3.86
C ARG A 147 15.17 -8.11 5.16
N ASN A 148 15.90 -9.23 5.13
CA ASN A 148 16.52 -9.79 6.32
C ASN A 148 18.03 -9.97 6.13
N ILE A 149 18.77 -10.06 7.24
CA ILE A 149 20.24 -10.19 7.22
C ILE A 149 20.70 -11.50 6.57
N PHE A 150 19.89 -12.55 6.66
CA PHE A 150 20.21 -13.88 6.13
C PHE A 150 20.09 -13.94 4.60
N GLU A 151 19.05 -13.33 4.03
CA GLU A 151 18.94 -13.05 2.59
C GLU A 151 20.15 -12.24 2.12
N LYS A 152 20.59 -11.23 2.89
CA LYS A 152 21.81 -10.46 2.56
C LYS A 152 23.03 -11.38 2.52
N GLN A 153 23.21 -12.25 3.52
CA GLN A 153 24.34 -13.17 3.57
C GLN A 153 24.35 -14.15 2.39
N VAL A 154 23.19 -14.70 2.04
CA VAL A 154 23.02 -15.56 0.85
C VAL A 154 23.35 -14.79 -0.43
N ALA A 155 22.81 -13.58 -0.60
CA ALA A 155 23.09 -12.72 -1.75
C ALA A 155 24.57 -12.36 -1.87
N ASP A 156 25.23 -12.06 -0.74
CA ASP A 156 26.66 -11.72 -0.71
C ASP A 156 27.54 -12.94 -1.06
N ILE A 157 27.14 -14.15 -0.68
CA ILE A 157 27.80 -15.40 -1.09
C ILE A 157 27.63 -15.62 -2.59
N LEU A 158 26.40 -15.51 -3.12
CA LEU A 158 26.15 -15.61 -4.56
C LEU A 158 26.99 -14.61 -5.35
N ASN A 159 27.09 -13.37 -4.88
CA ASN A 159 27.94 -12.35 -5.48
C ASN A 159 29.43 -12.71 -5.42
N LYS A 160 29.92 -13.20 -4.27
CA LYS A 160 31.32 -13.66 -4.11
C LYS A 160 31.65 -14.83 -5.04
N CYS A 161 30.67 -15.70 -5.29
CA CYS A 161 30.78 -16.83 -6.21
C CYS A 161 30.55 -16.45 -7.68
N GLU A 162 30.38 -15.16 -8.00
CA GLU A 162 30.09 -14.64 -9.34
C GLU A 162 28.81 -15.22 -9.97
N VAL A 163 27.85 -15.64 -9.14
CA VAL A 163 26.56 -16.18 -9.59
C VAL A 163 25.61 -15.02 -9.85
N LYS A 164 25.19 -14.86 -11.10
CA LYS A 164 24.14 -13.88 -11.47
C LYS A 164 22.77 -14.38 -11.01
N TYR A 165 22.03 -13.52 -10.33
CA TYR A 165 20.69 -13.82 -9.82
C TYR A 165 19.75 -12.61 -9.98
N GLU A 166 18.45 -12.89 -9.96
CA GLU A 166 17.35 -11.94 -9.82
C GLU A 166 16.77 -12.05 -8.40
N TYR A 167 16.64 -10.93 -7.68
CA TYR A 167 16.06 -10.88 -6.34
C TYR A 167 14.56 -10.62 -6.39
N GLU A 168 13.76 -11.46 -5.72
CA GLU A 168 12.29 -11.40 -5.68
C GLU A 168 11.59 -11.18 -7.04
N PRO A 169 11.91 -11.95 -8.10
CA PRO A 169 11.20 -11.81 -9.36
C PRO A 169 9.76 -12.33 -9.27
N LEU A 170 8.84 -11.70 -9.98
CA LEU A 170 7.48 -12.23 -10.13
C LEU A 170 7.49 -13.40 -11.12
N ILE A 171 7.20 -14.61 -10.63
CA ILE A 171 7.06 -15.82 -11.47
C ILE A 171 5.61 -16.31 -11.49
N ASN A 172 5.24 -16.98 -12.57
CA ASN A 172 3.92 -17.61 -12.74
C ASN A 172 4.10 -19.10 -13.08
N ILE A 173 3.36 -19.94 -12.35
CA ILE A 173 3.21 -21.37 -12.63
C ILE A 173 1.72 -21.70 -12.52
N GLU A 174 1.13 -22.26 -13.58
CA GLU A 174 -0.26 -22.74 -13.59
C GLU A 174 -1.26 -21.71 -13.01
N ARG A 175 -1.17 -20.45 -13.45
CA ARG A 175 -2.00 -19.32 -13.01
C ARG A 175 -1.78 -18.88 -11.54
N ARG A 176 -0.79 -19.44 -10.85
CA ARG A 176 -0.36 -19.02 -9.51
C ARG A 176 0.89 -18.16 -9.60
N TYR A 177 0.92 -17.08 -8.82
CA TYR A 177 2.02 -16.11 -8.81
C TYR A 177 2.84 -16.21 -7.53
N PHE A 178 4.16 -16.19 -7.67
CA PHE A 178 5.11 -16.29 -6.57
C PHE A 178 6.20 -15.24 -6.69
N PHE A 179 6.79 -14.92 -5.54
CA PHE A 179 8.03 -14.16 -5.41
C PHE A 179 9.00 -15.05 -4.62
N PRO A 180 9.87 -15.84 -5.29
CA PRO A 180 10.97 -16.52 -4.62
C PRO A 180 12.05 -15.52 -4.22
N ASP A 181 12.85 -15.80 -3.20
CA ASP A 181 13.86 -14.84 -2.76
C ASP A 181 14.93 -14.62 -3.85
N PHE A 182 15.40 -15.69 -4.49
CA PHE A 182 16.34 -15.59 -5.61
C PHE A 182 15.98 -16.53 -6.75
N LEU A 183 16.16 -16.05 -7.99
CA LEU A 183 16.10 -16.85 -9.21
C LEU A 183 17.46 -16.78 -9.94
N ILE A 184 18.02 -17.95 -10.24
CA ILE A 184 19.31 -18.10 -10.92
C ILE A 184 19.09 -18.78 -12.27
N ASN A 185 19.63 -18.17 -13.33
CA ASN A 185 19.58 -18.67 -14.71
C ASN A 185 18.17 -19.09 -15.18
N LYS A 186 17.10 -18.45 -14.67
CA LYS A 186 15.69 -18.77 -14.95
C LYS A 186 15.25 -20.22 -14.66
N LYS A 187 16.09 -21.02 -13.99
CA LYS A 187 15.87 -22.47 -13.76
C LYS A 187 15.99 -22.87 -12.29
N ILE A 188 16.75 -22.13 -11.49
CA ILE A 188 17.04 -22.47 -10.09
C ILE A 188 16.42 -21.42 -9.17
N ILE A 189 15.65 -21.87 -8.19
CA ILE A 189 15.07 -21.03 -7.13
C ILE A 189 15.81 -21.30 -5.81
N ILE A 190 16.13 -20.23 -5.10
CA ILE A 190 16.58 -20.29 -3.71
C ILE A 190 15.55 -19.58 -2.84
N GLU A 191 15.07 -20.28 -1.82
CA GLU A 191 14.22 -19.74 -0.75
C GLU A 191 15.03 -19.71 0.55
N CYS A 192 15.00 -18.57 1.24
CA CYS A 192 15.67 -18.35 2.51
C CYS A 192 14.63 -18.22 3.61
N THR A 193 14.74 -19.01 4.67
CA THR A 193 13.80 -18.89 5.80
C THR A 193 14.50 -18.98 7.15
N MET A 194 14.09 -18.10 8.06
CA MET A 194 14.52 -18.07 9.46
C MET A 194 13.34 -18.20 10.43
N TRP A 195 12.16 -18.58 9.94
CA TRP A 195 10.97 -18.64 10.78
C TRP A 195 10.99 -19.88 11.68
N LYS A 196 10.72 -19.70 12.97
CA LYS A 196 10.45 -20.83 13.87
C LYS A 196 9.02 -21.34 13.67
N GLY A 197 8.83 -22.66 13.78
CA GLY A 197 7.53 -23.30 13.82
C GLY A 197 7.16 -24.13 12.58
N GLU A 198 6.58 -25.29 12.83
CA GLU A 198 6.25 -26.33 11.84
C GLU A 198 5.24 -25.85 10.77
N THR A 199 4.24 -25.05 11.16
CA THR A 199 3.23 -24.52 10.23
C THR A 199 3.85 -23.73 9.07
N LYS A 200 5.01 -23.08 9.31
CA LYS A 200 5.73 -22.35 8.26
C LYS A 200 6.42 -23.31 7.29
N ALA A 201 6.95 -24.42 7.80
CA ALA A 201 7.52 -25.47 6.97
C ALA A 201 6.46 -26.08 6.04
N TYR A 202 5.25 -26.39 6.52
CA TYR A 202 4.18 -26.91 5.66
C TYR A 202 3.78 -25.93 4.54
N LYS A 203 3.61 -24.65 4.87
CA LYS A 203 3.33 -23.61 3.85
C LYS A 203 4.43 -23.51 2.80
N LEU A 204 5.69 -23.65 3.22
CA LEU A 204 6.82 -23.67 2.31
C LEU A 204 6.82 -24.96 1.47
N LYS A 205 6.48 -26.11 2.04
CA LYS A 205 6.31 -27.37 1.31
C LYS A 205 5.27 -27.25 0.19
N GLU A 206 4.09 -26.71 0.50
CA GLU A 206 3.04 -26.46 -0.49
C GLU A 206 3.51 -25.54 -1.61
N LYS A 207 4.27 -24.48 -1.28
CA LYS A 207 4.90 -23.59 -2.28
C LYS A 207 5.87 -24.37 -3.17
N ILE A 208 6.75 -25.17 -2.57
CA ILE A 208 7.76 -25.98 -3.26
C ILE A 208 7.11 -27.01 -4.18
N ASP A 209 6.05 -27.67 -3.75
CA ASP A 209 5.34 -28.68 -4.55
C ASP A 209 4.81 -28.13 -5.88
N ILE A 210 4.48 -26.83 -5.91
CA ILE A 210 4.08 -26.13 -7.14
C ILE A 210 5.32 -25.68 -7.93
N LEU A 211 6.29 -25.08 -7.25
CA LEU A 211 7.49 -24.52 -7.89
C LEU A 211 8.35 -25.61 -8.56
N LYS A 212 8.42 -26.81 -7.98
CA LYS A 212 9.29 -27.90 -8.44
C LYS A 212 8.88 -28.46 -9.81
N LYS A 213 7.67 -28.14 -10.27
CA LYS A 213 7.18 -28.49 -11.61
C LYS A 213 8.02 -27.85 -12.73
N LYS A 214 8.68 -26.72 -12.45
CA LYS A 214 9.45 -25.97 -13.45
C LYS A 214 10.88 -25.62 -13.01
N TYR A 215 11.14 -25.57 -11.71
CA TYR A 215 12.40 -25.07 -11.17
C TYR A 215 13.08 -26.12 -10.29
N LYS A 216 14.42 -26.12 -10.30
CA LYS A 216 15.20 -26.78 -9.25
C LYS A 216 15.20 -25.87 -8.02
N ILE A 217 14.85 -26.41 -6.87
CA ILE A 217 14.65 -25.60 -5.65
C ILE A 217 15.66 -25.98 -4.58
N PHE A 218 16.21 -24.96 -3.94
CA PHE A 218 17.00 -25.08 -2.72
C PHE A 218 16.39 -24.19 -1.65
N VAL A 219 16.37 -24.69 -0.41
CA VAL A 219 15.89 -23.97 0.76
C VAL A 219 17.04 -23.82 1.73
N VAL A 220 17.49 -22.59 1.94
CA VAL A 220 18.59 -22.28 2.86
C VAL A 220 17.98 -21.91 4.22
N ILE A 221 18.44 -22.59 5.27
CA ILE A 221 18.00 -22.34 6.65
C ILE A 221 19.20 -22.21 7.59
N PRO A 222 19.09 -21.48 8.71
CA PRO A 222 20.03 -21.62 9.81
C PRO A 222 20.03 -23.05 10.37
N LYS A 223 21.20 -23.58 10.74
CA LYS A 223 21.34 -24.96 11.27
C LYS A 223 20.40 -25.27 12.43
N GLY A 224 20.24 -24.33 13.36
CA GLY A 224 19.37 -24.47 14.53
C GLY A 224 17.87 -24.56 14.22
N LEU A 225 17.43 -24.37 12.97
CA LEU A 225 16.04 -24.52 12.56
C LEU A 225 15.74 -25.87 11.90
N TYR A 226 16.72 -26.76 11.78
CA TYR A 226 16.57 -28.03 11.07
C TYR A 226 15.36 -28.86 11.56
N SER A 227 15.16 -28.95 12.87
CA SER A 227 14.06 -29.71 13.48
C SER A 227 12.68 -29.25 12.97
N TYR A 228 12.47 -27.95 12.77
CA TYR A 228 11.21 -27.40 12.24
C TYR A 228 10.99 -27.69 10.75
N TYR A 229 12.08 -27.87 10.00
CA TYR A 229 12.04 -27.96 8.53
C TYR A 229 12.35 -29.36 8.00
N LYS A 230 12.48 -30.37 8.86
CA LYS A 230 12.80 -31.77 8.49
C LYS A 230 11.89 -32.32 7.37
N ILE A 231 10.64 -31.88 7.28
CA ILE A 231 9.72 -32.28 6.19
C ILE A 231 10.19 -31.86 4.78
N LEU A 232 11.18 -30.96 4.70
CA LEU A 232 11.77 -30.44 3.46
C LEU A 232 13.17 -31.01 3.20
N ASP A 233 13.63 -32.03 3.93
CA ASP A 233 15.05 -32.48 3.96
C ASP A 233 15.71 -32.58 2.57
N LYS A 234 14.98 -33.09 1.56
CA LYS A 234 15.44 -33.22 0.17
C LYS A 234 15.82 -31.90 -0.52
N TYR A 235 15.35 -30.77 0.00
CA TYR A 235 15.56 -29.43 -0.56
C TYR A 235 16.44 -28.56 0.34
N LEU A 236 16.77 -29.02 1.55
CA LEU A 236 17.42 -28.19 2.56
C LEU A 236 18.92 -28.04 2.35
N ILE A 237 19.42 -26.85 2.67
CA ILE A 237 20.82 -26.53 2.88
C ILE A 237 20.93 -25.95 4.30
N LYS A 238 21.70 -26.60 5.17
CA LYS A 238 21.71 -26.31 6.62
C LYS A 238 22.88 -25.39 6.94
N GLY A 239 22.61 -24.09 6.92
CA GLY A 239 23.58 -23.05 7.21
C GLY A 239 24.22 -22.47 5.94
N LEU A 240 24.95 -21.37 6.15
CA LEU A 240 25.63 -20.66 5.07
C LEU A 240 26.90 -21.38 4.61
N ASP A 241 27.53 -22.12 5.51
CA ASP A 241 28.72 -22.94 5.25
C ASP A 241 28.40 -24.09 4.28
N GLU A 242 27.27 -24.78 4.46
CA GLU A 242 26.79 -25.78 3.48
C GLU A 242 26.32 -25.14 2.17
N PHE A 243 25.92 -23.87 2.20
CA PHE A 243 25.46 -23.16 1.00
C PHE A 243 26.60 -22.76 0.06
N VAL A 244 27.78 -22.40 0.58
CA VAL A 244 28.94 -21.99 -0.23
C VAL A 244 29.31 -23.00 -1.33
N PRO A 245 29.54 -24.31 -1.04
CA PRO A 245 29.89 -25.27 -2.08
C PRO A 245 28.76 -25.47 -3.09
N VAL A 246 27.48 -25.44 -2.65
CA VAL A 246 26.33 -25.53 -3.56
C VAL A 246 26.28 -24.32 -4.50
N ALA A 247 26.50 -23.11 -3.98
CA ALA A 247 26.50 -21.89 -4.79
C ALA A 247 27.56 -21.92 -5.90
N GLN A 248 28.74 -22.49 -5.62
CA GLN A 248 29.80 -22.66 -6.63
C GLN A 248 29.35 -23.55 -7.81
N THR A 249 28.53 -24.57 -7.56
CA THR A 249 28.00 -25.46 -8.63
C THR A 249 27.10 -24.72 -9.63
N PHE A 250 26.43 -23.63 -9.22
CA PHE A 250 25.54 -22.87 -10.10
C PHE A 250 26.30 -22.13 -11.21
N ARG A 251 27.58 -21.81 -10.99
CA ARG A 251 28.45 -21.20 -12.00
C ARG A 251 28.75 -22.17 -13.15
N ALA A 252 29.03 -23.43 -12.82
CA ALA A 252 29.42 -24.47 -13.78
C ALA A 252 28.30 -24.84 -14.78
N ILE A 253 27.04 -24.66 -14.39
CA ILE A 253 25.89 -24.92 -15.28
C ILE A 253 25.92 -23.98 -16.50
N LYS A 254 26.50 -22.78 -16.36
CA LYS A 254 26.56 -21.77 -17.41
C LYS A 254 27.71 -21.99 -18.40
N SER A 255 28.82 -22.60 -17.98
CA SER A 255 29.95 -22.89 -18.89
C SER A 255 29.58 -24.02 -19.87
N LYS A 256 28.87 -25.06 -19.40
CA LYS A 256 28.39 -26.15 -20.27
C LYS A 256 27.37 -25.72 -21.34
N GLU A 257 26.50 -24.76 -21.03
CA GLU A 257 25.53 -24.23 -22.02
C GLU A 257 26.19 -23.31 -23.07
N ARG A 258 27.42 -22.82 -22.82
CA ARG A 258 28.21 -22.03 -23.78
C ARG A 258 29.15 -22.87 -24.64
N SER A 259 29.60 -24.02 -24.14
CA SER A 259 30.42 -24.95 -24.92
C SER A 259 29.63 -25.83 -25.89
N ASN A 260 28.30 -25.92 -25.71
CA ASN A 260 27.40 -26.70 -26.56
C ASN A 260 26.59 -25.82 -27.54
N ARG A 261 27.01 -24.57 -27.74
CA ARG A 261 26.50 -23.63 -28.76
C ARG A 261 27.66 -23.18 -29.62
#